data_AF-A0ABD6D191-F1
#
_entry.id   AF-A0ABD6D191-F1
#
_cell.length_a   1.000
_cell.length_b   1.000
_cell.length_c   1.000
_cell.angle_alpha   90.00
_cell.angle_beta   90.00
_cell.angle_gamma   90.00
#
_symmetry.space_group_name_H-M   'P 1'
#
loop_
_entity.id
_entity.type
_entity.pdbx_description
1 polymer ?
#
loop_
_entity_poly.entity_id
_entity_poly.type
_entity_poly.pdbx_seq_one_letter_code
_entity_poly.pdbx_strand_id
1 'polypeptide(L)' 'MARETWGTRTGFILAAAGSAVGLGNIWRFPWMTAENGGSAFLLVYLVIVLAVGVPGLLGEFVIGRRARR' A
#
# COMPACT_ATOMS: atom_id res chain seq x y z
N MET A 1 -5.81 -26.16 16.35
CA MET A 1 -5.14 -25.89 15.06
C MET A 1 -4.12 -24.78 15.28
N ALA A 2 -2.83 -25.10 15.24
CA ALA A 2 -1.79 -24.07 15.25
C ALA A 2 -1.79 -23.35 13.89
N ARG A 3 -1.87 -22.02 13.89
CA ARG A 3 -1.80 -21.22 12.66
C ARG A 3 -0.34 -21.14 12.23
N GLU A 4 -0.04 -21.48 10.99
CA GLU A 4 1.31 -21.28 10.46
C GLU A 4 1.67 -19.80 10.47
N THR A 5 2.87 -19.50 10.96
CA THR A 5 3.41 -18.15 11.01
C THR A 5 4.43 -17.98 9.90
N TRP A 6 4.63 -16.75 9.45
CA TRP A 6 5.63 -16.44 8.43
C TRP A 6 7.03 -16.77 8.95
N GLY A 7 7.78 -17.59 8.21
CA GLY A 7 9.12 -18.03 8.60
C GLY A 7 10.14 -16.88 8.69
N THR A 8 9.95 -15.79 7.94
CA THR A 8 10.79 -14.59 8.02
C THR A 8 9.97 -13.30 7.87
N ARG A 9 10.35 -12.27 8.63
CA ARG A 9 9.73 -10.93 8.54
C ARG A 9 9.93 -10.30 7.15
N THR A 10 11.08 -10.54 6.53
CA THR A 10 11.40 -10.11 5.16
C THR A 10 10.49 -10.79 4.13
N GLY A 11 10.26 -12.10 4.25
CA GLY A 11 9.32 -12.82 3.37
C GLY A 11 7.90 -12.25 3.45
N PHE A 12 7.42 -11.93 4.66
CA PHE A 12 6.13 -11.28 4.85
C PHE A 12 6.06 -9.90 4.17
N ILE A 13 7.08 -9.05 4.38
CA ILE A 13 7.12 -7.70 3.79
C ILE A 13 7.16 -7.77 2.27
N LEU A 14 7.94 -8.69 1.69
CA LEU A 14 8.03 -8.86 0.24
C LEU A 14 6.72 -9.37 -0.36
N ALA A 15 6.04 -10.31 0.28
CA ALA A 15 4.72 -10.78 -0.16
C ALA A 15 3.67 -9.65 -0.11
N ALA A 16 3.67 -8.84 0.96
CA ALA A 16 2.78 -7.69 1.07
C ALA A 16 3.10 -6.61 0.03
N ALA A 17 4.38 -6.31 -0.20
CA ALA A 17 4.81 -5.35 -1.22
C ALA A 17 4.44 -5.82 -2.64
N GLY A 18 4.64 -7.11 -2.95
CA GLY A 18 4.23 -7.70 -4.23
C GLY A 18 2.72 -7.68 -4.45
N SER A 19 1.93 -7.85 -3.38
CA SER A 19 0.47 -7.70 -3.46
C SER A 19 0.02 -6.25 -3.65
N ALA A 20 0.76 -5.28 -3.12
CA ALA A 20 0.41 -3.86 -3.17
C ALA A 20 0.84 -3.19 -4.49
N VAL A 21 1.94 -3.65 -5.10
CA VAL A 21 2.47 -3.10 -6.36
C VAL A 21 1.95 -3.90 -7.55
N GLY A 22 1.03 -3.32 -8.31
CA GLY A 22 0.45 -3.93 -9.52
C GLY A 22 0.70 -3.14 -10.82
N LEU A 23 0.18 -3.66 -11.93
CA LEU A 23 0.23 -3.05 -13.27
C LEU A 23 -0.22 -1.59 -13.29
N GLY A 24 -1.25 -1.23 -12.50
CA GLY A 24 -1.72 0.14 -12.38
C GLY A 24 -0.66 1.11 -11.87
N ASN A 25 0.23 0.66 -10.98
CA ASN A 25 1.29 1.49 -10.42
C ASN A 25 2.43 1.72 -11.44
N ILE A 26 2.60 0.81 -12.40
CA ILE A 26 3.64 0.89 -13.43
C ILE A 26 3.15 1.68 -14.64
N TRP A 27 1.90 1.51 -15.06
CA TRP A 27 1.41 2.07 -16.33
C TRP A 27 0.47 3.25 -16.15
N ARG A 28 -0.54 3.10 -15.29
CA ARG A 28 -1.58 4.14 -15.11
C ARG A 28 -1.04 5.34 -14.33
N PHE A 29 -0.18 5.10 -13.35
CA PHE A 29 0.38 6.16 -12.52
C PHE A 29 1.25 7.16 -13.31
N PRO A 30 2.22 6.75 -14.16
CA PRO A 30 2.98 7.70 -14.98
C PRO A 30 2.11 8.47 -15.96
N TRP A 31 1.14 7.81 -16.60
CA TRP A 31 0.25 8.44 -17.55
C TRP A 31 -0.63 9.50 -16.90
N MET A 32 -1.25 9.15 -15.76
CA MET A 32 -2.06 10.09 -14.97
C MET A 32 -1.21 11.27 -14.45
N THR A 33 0.03 11.00 -14.01
CA THR A 33 0.95 12.06 -13.58
C THR A 33 1.27 13.00 -14.75
N ALA A 34 1.53 12.47 -15.94
CA ALA A 34 1.84 13.27 -17.12
C ALA A 34 0.67 14.18 -17.55
N GLU A 35 -0.57 13.68 -17.52
CA GLU A 35 -1.75 14.47 -17.91
C GLU A 35 -2.19 15.49 -16.85
N ASN A 36 -2.02 15.19 -15.56
CA ASN A 36 -2.56 16.01 -14.47
C ASN A 36 -1.56 17.08 -13.95
N GLY A 37 -0.65 17.55 -14.80
CA GLY A 37 0.31 18.60 -14.42
C GLY A 37 1.63 18.10 -13.83
N GLY A 38 2.01 16.85 -14.11
CA GLY A 38 3.35 16.31 -13.85
C GLY A 38 3.72 16.30 -12.37
N SER A 39 4.74 17.06 -12.00
CA SER A 39 5.27 17.13 -10.64
C SER A 39 4.30 17.77 -9.63
N ALA A 40 3.39 18.64 -10.07
CA ALA A 40 2.38 19.22 -9.19
C ALA A 40 1.38 18.16 -8.69
N PHE A 41 0.99 17.22 -9.57
CA PHE A 41 0.15 16.08 -9.21
C PHE A 41 0.82 15.19 -8.16
N LEU A 42 2.13 14.94 -8.30
CA LEU A 42 2.89 14.12 -7.35
C LEU A 42 2.85 14.68 -5.91
N LEU A 43 2.91 16.00 -5.74
CA LEU A 43 2.82 16.64 -4.42
C LEU A 43 1.46 16.40 -3.78
N VAL A 44 0.37 16.62 -4.52
CA VAL A 44 -1.00 16.39 -4.04
C VAL A 44 -1.23 14.90 -3.77
N TYR A 45 -0.75 14.03 -4.67
CA TYR A 45 -0.79 12.59 -4.50
C TYR A 45 -0.11 12.14 -3.20
N LEU A 46 1.10 12.65 -2.91
CA LEU A 46 1.82 12.38 -1.67
C LEU A 46 1.04 12.83 -0.43
N VAL A 47 0.47 14.03 -0.46
CA VAL A 47 -0.36 14.53 0.66
C VAL A 47 -1.55 13.62 0.91
N ILE A 48 -2.27 13.21 -0.14
CA ILE A 48 -3.43 12.32 0.00
C ILE A 48 -3.01 10.93 0.47
N VAL A 49 -1.91 10.37 -0.05
CA VAL A 49 -1.38 9.07 0.39
C VAL A 49 -1.02 9.10 1.88
N LEU A 50 -0.35 10.15 2.35
CA LEU A 50 0.02 10.27 3.77
C LEU A 50 -1.20 10.55 4.67
N ALA A 51 -2.16 11.36 4.21
CA ALA A 51 -3.32 11.76 5.00
C ALA A 51 -4.43 10.69 5.02
N VAL A 52 -4.55 9.86 3.98
CA VAL A 52 -5.66 8.90 3.82
C VAL A 52 -5.14 7.48 3.61
N GLY A 53 -4.21 7.28 2.67
CA GLY A 53 -3.70 5.94 2.33
C GLY A 53 -3.02 5.24 3.50
N VAL A 54 -2.06 5.91 4.13
CA VAL A 54 -1.32 5.39 5.30
C VAL A 54 -2.25 5.12 6.50
N PRO A 55 -3.07 6.08 6.98
CA PRO A 55 -3.95 5.81 8.11
C PRO A 55 -5.04 4.78 7.79
N GLY A 56 -5.55 4.72 6.56
CA GLY A 56 -6.49 3.69 6.12
C GLY A 56 -5.87 2.29 6.21
N LEU A 57 -4.68 2.13 5.63
CA LEU A 57 -3.93 0.86 5.69
C LEU A 57 -3.59 0.46 7.13
N LEU A 58 -3.14 1.41 7.96
CA LEU A 58 -2.88 1.17 9.39
C LEU A 58 -4.16 0.74 10.12
N GLY A 59 -5.30 1.36 9.79
CA GLY A 59 -6.61 0.98 10.30
C GLY A 59 -6.95 -0.48 10.00
N GLU A 60 -6.82 -0.90 8.73
CA GLU A 60 -7.00 -2.29 8.32
C GLU A 60 -6.04 -3.24 9.07
N PHE A 61 -4.77 -2.86 9.24
CA PHE A 61 -3.80 -3.64 10.01
C PHE A 61 -4.17 -3.77 11.49
N VAL A 62 -4.71 -2.73 12.12
CA VAL A 62 -5.15 -2.75 13.52
C VAL A 62 -6.38 -3.64 13.67
N ILE A 63 -7.37 -3.49 12.78
CA ILE A 63 -8.60 -4.29 12.78
C ILE A 63 -8.26 -5.76 12.53
N GLY A 64 -7.47 -6.08 11.50
CA GLY A 64 -7.04 -7.45 11.19
C GLY A 64 -6.19 -8.09 12.27
N ARG A 65 -5.48 -7.30 13.09
CA ARG A 65 -4.81 -7.81 14.29
C ARG A 65 -5.77 -8.08 15.44
N ARG A 66 -6.78 -7.22 15.66
CA ARG A 66 -7.81 -7.42 16.72
C ARG A 66 -8.80 -8.54 16.39
N ALA A 67 -9.12 -8.72 15.10
CA ALA A 67 -9.98 -9.78 14.59
C ALA A 67 -9.32 -11.17 14.63
N ARG A 68 -8.04 -11.26 15.02
CA ARG A 68 -7.29 -12.51 15.20
C ARG A 68 -7.72 -13.23 16.51
N ARG A 69 -9.01 -13.49 16.64
CA ARG A 69 -9.60 -14.59 17.42
C ARG A 69 -9.96 -15.72 16.47
#